data_AF-A0A0F9PSY5-F1
#
_entry.id   AF-A0A0F9PSY5-F1
#
_cell.length_a   1.000
_cell.length_b   1.000
_cell.length_c   1.000
_cell.angle_alpha   90.00
_cell.angle_beta   90.00
_cell.angle_gamma   90.00
#
_symmetry.space_group_name_H-M   'P 1'
#
loop_
_entity.id
_entity.type
_entity.pdbx_description
1 polymer ?
#
loop_
_entity_poly.entity_id
_entity_poly.type
_entity_poly.pdbx_seq_one_letter_code
_entity_poly.pdbx_strand_id
1 'polypeptide(L)' 'MRKLTSAALLCALSIPGIAQANCGEVSITEMNWASNTVVTNVAKFIMEQGYGCDVSVVPSDH' A
#
# COMPACT_ATOMS: atom_id res chain seq x y z
N MET A 1 -14.18 14.46 42.49
CA MET A 1 -13.68 14.74 41.12
C MET A 1 -12.15 14.63 41.09
N ARG A 2 -11.55 13.44 40.90
CA ARG A 2 -10.08 13.32 40.68
C ARG A 2 -9.57 11.90 40.38
N LYS A 3 -10.25 11.08 39.56
CA LYS A 3 -9.70 9.76 39.17
C LYS A 3 -9.93 9.37 37.70
N LEU A 4 -10.51 10.24 36.88
CA LEU A 4 -10.82 9.93 35.47
C LEU A 4 -9.76 10.44 34.48
N THR A 5 -8.74 11.17 34.94
CA THR A 5 -7.73 11.78 34.07
C THR A 5 -6.60 10.83 33.67
N SER A 6 -6.43 9.69 34.33
CA SER A 6 -5.30 8.77 34.07
C SER A 6 -5.58 7.71 32.99
N ALA A 7 -6.83 7.42 32.67
CA ALA A 7 -7.18 6.43 31.65
C ALA A 7 -7.11 6.99 30.21
N ALA A 8 -7.24 8.31 30.04
CA ALA A 8 -7.22 8.95 28.73
C ALA A 8 -5.82 8.96 28.08
N LEU A 9 -4.74 8.84 28.87
CA LEU A 9 -3.37 8.91 28.35
C LEU A 9 -2.89 7.60 27.69
N LEU A 10 -3.53 6.47 28.02
CA LEU A 10 -3.16 5.14 27.49
C LEU A 10 -3.68 4.89 26.07
N CYS A 11 -4.69 5.64 25.60
CA CYS A 11 -5.22 5.52 24.25
C CYS A 11 -4.44 6.30 23.19
N ALA A 12 -3.52 7.17 23.60
CA ALA A 12 -2.71 7.98 22.67
C ALA A 12 -1.56 7.20 22.00
N LEU A 13 -1.28 5.97 22.45
CA LEU A 13 -0.20 5.13 21.92
C LEU A 13 -0.64 4.24 20.74
N SER A 14 -1.92 4.27 20.38
CA SER A 14 -2.49 3.45 19.30
C SER A 14 -2.42 4.12 17.93
N ILE A 15 -1.57 5.13 17.73
CA ILE A 15 -1.32 5.65 16.38
C ILE A 15 -0.59 4.53 15.64
N PRO A 16 -1.19 3.86 14.64
CA PRO A 16 -0.44 2.94 13.81
C PRO A 16 0.73 3.74 13.24
N GLY A 17 1.95 3.42 13.69
CA GLY A 17 3.14 4.07 13.19
C GLY A 17 3.14 3.88 11.68
N ILE A 18 2.99 4.99 10.95
CA ILE A 18 3.11 4.98 9.50
C ILE A 18 4.59 4.73 9.22
N ALA A 19 5.01 3.47 9.28
CA ALA A 19 6.29 3.03 8.77
C ALA A 19 6.21 3.18 7.25
N GLN A 20 6.37 4.42 6.77
CA GLN A 20 6.55 4.75 5.37
C GLN A 20 7.97 4.30 4.99
N ALA A 21 8.16 2.99 4.86
CA ALA A 21 9.19 2.51 3.96
C ALA A 21 8.79 3.03 2.58
N ASN A 22 9.64 3.84 1.96
CA ASN A 22 9.41 4.28 0.59
C ASN A 22 9.29 3.00 -0.25
N CYS A 23 8.16 2.78 -0.93
CA CYS A 23 7.85 1.51 -1.57
C CYS A 23 8.94 1.10 -2.58
N GLY A 24 9.60 2.08 -3.19
CA GLY A 24 10.70 1.87 -4.12
C GLY A 24 10.20 1.39 -5.48
N GLU A 25 11.12 0.78 -6.24
CA GLU A 25 10.87 0.23 -7.57
C GLU A 25 10.26 -1.17 -7.47
N VAL A 26 9.11 -1.36 -8.10
CA VAL A 26 8.38 -2.63 -8.18
C VAL A 26 8.19 -3.02 -9.64
N SER A 27 8.52 -4.27 -9.97
CA SER A 27 8.24 -4.84 -11.29
C SER A 27 7.02 -5.77 -11.21
N ILE A 28 5.98 -5.49 -11.99
CA ILE A 28 4.82 -6.38 -12.17
C ILE A 28 4.85 -7.01 -13.56
N THR A 29 4.52 -8.30 -13.60
CA THR A 29 4.38 -9.03 -14.84
C THR A 29 2.96 -8.88 -15.42
N GLU A 30 2.84 -8.45 -16.68
CA GLU A 30 1.57 -8.42 -17.41
C GLU A 30 1.49 -9.58 -18.41
N MET A 31 0.40 -10.34 -18.32
CA MET A 31 0.11 -11.47 -19.19
C MET A 31 -0.76 -11.05 -20.38
N ASN A 32 -0.73 -11.83 -21.46
CA ASN A 32 -1.40 -11.48 -22.72
C ASN A 32 -2.94 -11.64 -22.76
N TRP A 33 -3.57 -12.12 -21.67
CA TRP A 33 -5.03 -12.28 -21.61
C TRP A 33 -5.72 -11.05 -20.99
N ALA A 34 -6.88 -10.68 -21.53
CA ALA A 34 -7.56 -9.42 -21.22
C ALA A 34 -7.85 -9.19 -19.73
N SER A 35 -8.16 -10.24 -18.96
CA SER A 35 -8.38 -10.09 -17.52
C SER A 35 -7.10 -9.74 -16.77
N ASN A 36 -5.92 -10.17 -17.23
CA ASN A 36 -4.65 -9.78 -16.62
C ASN A 36 -4.38 -8.29 -16.82
N THR A 37 -4.62 -7.75 -18.01
CA THR A 37 -4.45 -6.31 -18.28
C THR A 37 -5.26 -5.48 -17.28
N VAL A 38 -6.50 -5.86 -17.01
CA VAL A 38 -7.33 -5.15 -16.01
C VAL A 38 -6.72 -5.25 -14.61
N VAL A 39 -6.36 -6.47 -14.17
CA VAL A 39 -5.77 -6.70 -12.84
C VAL A 39 -4.46 -5.93 -12.66
N THR A 40 -3.58 -5.98 -13.65
CA THR A 40 -2.27 -5.31 -13.66
C THR A 40 -2.41 -3.79 -13.58
N ASN A 41 -3.35 -3.21 -14.34
CA ASN A 41 -3.59 -1.76 -14.28
C ASN A 41 -4.19 -1.32 -12.93
N VAL A 42 -5.09 -2.11 -12.34
CA VAL A 42 -5.64 -1.82 -11.00
C VAL A 42 -4.56 -1.92 -9.93
N ALA A 43 -3.73 -2.96 -9.97
CA ALA A 43 -2.62 -3.14 -9.04
C ALA A 43 -1.60 -2.00 -9.16
N LYS A 44 -1.23 -1.62 -10.39
CA LYS A 44 -0.35 -0.48 -10.66
C LYS A 44 -0.90 0.81 -10.05
N PHE A 45 -2.17 1.12 -10.30
CA PHE A 45 -2.81 2.31 -9.73
C PHE A 45 -2.76 2.33 -8.20
N ILE A 46 -3.08 1.21 -7.54
CA ILE A 46 -3.05 1.11 -6.08
C ILE A 46 -1.62 1.32 -5.55
N MET A 47 -0.62 0.74 -6.20
CA MET A 47 0.78 0.88 -5.78
C MET A 47 1.32 2.29 -5.98
N GLU A 48 1.05 2.93 -7.12
CA GLU A 48 1.50 4.30 -7.38
C GLU A 48 0.75 5.31 -6.49
N GLN A 49 -0.58 5.23 -6.42
CA GLN A 49 -1.41 6.24 -5.76
C GLN A 49 -1.63 5.96 -4.27
N GLY A 50 -1.67 4.70 -3.87
CA GLY A 50 -1.92 4.29 -2.49
C GLY A 50 -0.64 4.08 -1.68
N TYR A 51 0.43 3.59 -2.32
CA TYR A 51 1.68 3.24 -1.64
C TYR A 51 2.88 4.10 -2.06
N GLY A 52 2.77 4.89 -3.13
CA GLY A 52 3.86 5.75 -3.63
C GLY A 52 5.02 4.94 -4.25
N CYS A 53 4.74 3.77 -4.81
CA CYS A 53 5.71 2.95 -5.53
C CYS A 53 6.00 3.52 -6.93
N ASP A 54 7.22 3.29 -7.43
CA ASP A 54 7.52 3.37 -8.86
C ASP A 54 7.32 1.98 -9.48
N VAL A 55 6.43 1.85 -10.46
CA VAL A 55 5.96 0.55 -10.95
C VAL A 55 6.32 0.38 -12.43
N SER A 56 7.18 -0.60 -12.72
CA SER A 56 7.46 -1.05 -14.08
C SER A 56 6.62 -2.27 -14.43
N VAL A 57 6.06 -2.29 -15.64
CA VAL A 57 5.29 -3.43 -16.16
C VAL A 57 6.15 -4.19 -17.16
N VAL A 58 6.36 -5.48 -16.91
CA VAL A 58 7.15 -6.37 -17.76
C VAL A 58 6.22 -7.38 -18.42
N PRO A 59 6.16 -7.42 -19.76
CA PRO A 59 5.34 -8.41 -20.46
C PRO A 59 5.80 -9.85 -20.18
N SER A 60 4.84 -10.77 -20.11
CA SER A 60 5.05 -12.23 -20.05
C SER A 60 3.97 -12.93 -20.88
N ASP A 61 4.34 -14.02 -21.50
CA ASP A 61 3.53 -14.82 -22.42
C ASP A 61 3.28 -16.25 -21.90
N HIS A 62 3.69 -16.55 -20.66
CA HIS A 62 3.41 -17.80 -19.96
C HIS A 62 1.95 -17.94 -19.54
#